data_AF-I4AXT1-F1
#
_entry.id   AF-I4AXT1-F1
#
_cell.length_a   1.000
_cell.length_b   1.000
_cell.length_c   1.000
_cell.angle_alpha   90.00
_cell.angle_beta   90.00
_cell.angle_gamma   90.00
#
_symmetry.space_group_name_H-M   'P 1'
#
loop_
_entity.id
_entity.type
_entity.pdbx_description
1 polymer ?
#
loop_
_entity_poly.entity_id
_entity_poly.type
_entity_poly.pdbx_seq_one_letter_code
_entity_poly.pdbx_strand_id
1 'polypeptide(L)'
;ALTLADEGSSFAEKGLTLEVQQQLGDGVVRTIALGSSDGLRRGMKVTGTGAPISVPVGTGTLGRIMDVLGRPIDEAGPIQHDEKRGIHQAAPRFDELSPSVELLETGIKVIDLVCPFAKGGKVGLFGGAGVG
;
A
#
# COMPACT_ATOMS: atom_id res chain seq x y z
N ALA A 1 10.50 3.08 -7.34
CA ALA A 1 9.38 3.80 -7.99
C ALA A 1 9.96 4.88 -8.90
N LEU A 2 9.18 5.38 -9.85
CA LEU A 2 9.49 6.58 -10.60
C LEU A 2 8.47 7.66 -10.20
N THR A 3 8.87 8.92 -10.28
CA THR A 3 7.98 10.06 -10.08
C THR A 3 8.08 10.98 -11.28
N LEU A 4 6.96 11.51 -11.74
CA LEU A 4 6.97 12.55 -12.77
C LEU A 4 7.80 13.74 -12.27
N ALA A 5 8.82 14.14 -13.04
CA ALA A 5 9.61 15.32 -12.73
C ALA A 5 8.71 16.55 -12.95
N ASP A 6 8.71 17.47 -11.99
CA ASP A 6 7.86 18.66 -12.00
C ASP A 6 8.29 19.61 -13.14
N GLU A 7 7.66 19.44 -14.30
CA GLU A 7 7.76 20.37 -15.43
C GLU A 7 6.52 21.26 -15.40
N GLY A 8 6.73 22.58 -15.30
CA GLY A 8 5.65 23.57 -15.23
C GLY A 8 4.61 23.47 -16.35
N SER A 9 3.43 24.07 -16.12
CA SER A 9 2.25 24.10 -17.01
C SER A 9 1.92 22.76 -17.71
N SER A 10 2.03 21.65 -16.99
CA SER A 10 1.52 20.35 -17.43
C SER A 10 0.06 20.17 -16.97
N PHE A 11 -0.74 19.50 -17.79
CA PHE A 11 -2.08 19.02 -17.39
C PHE A 11 -2.02 17.70 -16.60
N ALA A 12 -0.84 17.09 -16.49
CA ALA A 12 -0.64 15.86 -15.75
C ALA A 12 -0.62 16.10 -14.24
N GLU A 13 -1.03 15.09 -13.48
CA GLU A 13 -0.98 15.11 -12.03
C GLU A 13 0.44 15.38 -11.52
N LYS A 14 0.59 16.43 -10.69
CA LYS A 14 1.88 16.82 -10.13
C LYS A 14 2.38 15.76 -9.16
N GLY A 15 3.60 15.27 -9.39
CA GLY A 15 4.19 14.23 -8.52
C GLY A 15 3.51 12.87 -8.67
N LEU A 16 2.90 12.58 -9.83
CA LEU A 16 2.38 11.26 -10.16
C LEU A 16 3.45 10.20 -9.94
N THR A 17 3.10 9.18 -9.15
CA THR A 17 3.99 8.06 -8.84
C THR A 17 3.70 6.90 -9.79
N LEU A 18 4.78 6.33 -10.31
CA LEU A 18 4.78 5.22 -11.25
C LEU A 18 5.54 4.04 -10.63
N GLU A 19 4.89 2.90 -10.51
CA GLU A 19 5.53 1.68 -10.04
C GLU A 19 6.03 0.86 -11.22
N VAL A 20 7.33 0.51 -11.23
CA VAL A 20 7.91 -0.33 -12.29
C VAL A 20 7.42 -1.77 -12.10
N GLN A 21 6.70 -2.29 -13.10
CA GLN A 21 6.17 -3.65 -13.10
C GLN A 21 7.08 -4.60 -13.88
N GLN A 22 7.69 -4.13 -14.98
CA GLN A 22 8.52 -4.97 -15.85
C GLN A 22 9.58 -4.15 -16.57
N GLN A 23 10.77 -4.74 -16.77
CA GLN A 23 11.76 -4.23 -17.71
C GLN A 23 11.50 -4.86 -19.08
N LEU A 24 11.34 -4.04 -20.12
CA LEU A 24 11.04 -4.51 -21.48
C LEU A 24 12.30 -4.71 -22.34
N GLY A 25 13.45 -4.22 -21.89
CA GLY A 25 14.69 -4.16 -22.67
C GLY A 25 14.98 -2.73 -23.15
N ASP A 26 16.19 -2.50 -23.69
CA ASP A 26 16.62 -1.23 -24.29
C ASP A 26 16.44 0.01 -23.39
N GLY A 27 16.58 -0.18 -22.07
CA GLY A 27 16.36 0.89 -21.08
C GLY A 27 14.89 1.29 -20.91
N VAL A 28 13.95 0.55 -21.50
CA VAL A 28 12.51 0.77 -21.38
C VAL A 28 11.93 -0.06 -20.25
N VAL A 29 11.10 0.58 -19.43
CA VAL A 29 10.35 -0.05 -18.35
C VAL A 29 8.86 0.16 -18.54
N ARG A 30 8.06 -0.85 -18.20
CA ARG A 30 6.61 -0.76 -18.08
C ARG A 30 6.27 -0.42 -16.63
N THR A 31 5.44 0.59 -16.45
CA THR A 31 5.01 1.05 -15.12
C THR A 31 3.50 1.05 -14.98
N ILE A 32 3.02 0.96 -13.75
CA ILE A 32 1.63 1.19 -13.35
C ILE A 32 1.57 2.58 -12.70
N ALA A 33 0.63 3.42 -13.15
CA ALA A 33 0.40 4.73 -12.53
C ALA A 33 -0.47 4.58 -11.28
N LEU A 34 -0.04 5.21 -10.18
CA LEU A 34 -0.77 5.24 -8.91
C LEU A 34 -1.45 6.60 -8.71
N GLY A 35 -2.27 6.96 -9.69
CA GLY A 35 -2.96 8.25 -9.84
C GLY A 35 -3.55 8.34 -11.24
N SER A 36 -4.02 9.54 -11.64
CA SER A 36 -4.53 9.72 -12.99
C SER A 36 -3.40 9.77 -14.01
N SER A 37 -3.55 9.04 -15.12
CA SER A 37 -2.65 9.13 -16.28
C SER A 37 -3.03 10.24 -17.26
N ASP A 38 -4.10 10.99 -16.96
CA ASP A 38 -4.57 12.06 -17.83
C ASP A 38 -3.51 13.17 -17.95
N GLY A 39 -3.40 13.75 -19.14
CA GLY A 39 -2.44 14.83 -19.40
C GLY A 39 -0.98 14.38 -19.58
N LEU A 40 -0.65 13.10 -19.37
CA LEU A 40 0.68 12.56 -19.67
C LEU A 40 1.00 12.63 -21.16
N ARG A 41 2.26 12.93 -21.48
CA ARG A 41 2.76 13.06 -22.86
C ARG A 41 4.12 12.39 -23.01
N ARG A 42 4.40 11.90 -24.22
CA ARG A 42 5.72 11.36 -24.57
C ARG A 42 6.79 12.45 -24.40
N GLY A 43 7.95 12.05 -23.88
CA GLY A 43 9.07 12.96 -23.62
C GLY A 43 9.04 13.63 -22.25
N MET A 44 7.96 13.49 -21.47
CA MET A 44 7.95 13.93 -20.08
C MET A 44 9.02 13.20 -19.27
N LYS A 45 9.74 13.96 -18.46
CA LYS A 45 10.83 13.42 -17.63
C LYS A 45 10.27 12.74 -16.39
N VAL A 46 10.93 11.65 -16.01
CA VAL A 46 10.66 10.94 -14.76
C VAL A 46 11.96 10.79 -13.99
N THR A 47 11.86 10.85 -12.66
CA THR A 47 13.00 10.66 -11.75
C THR A 47 12.84 9.33 -11.03
N GLY A 48 13.91 8.52 -11.01
CA GLY A 48 13.93 7.29 -10.22
C GLY A 48 14.15 7.61 -8.74
N THR A 49 13.28 7.09 -7.87
CA THR A 49 13.41 7.29 -6.42
C THR A 49 14.48 6.41 -5.78
N GLY A 50 15.01 5.41 -6.51
CA GLY A 50 16.00 4.46 -6.01
C GLY A 50 15.46 3.41 -5.01
N ALA A 51 14.22 3.57 -4.55
CA ALA A 51 13.58 2.71 -3.56
C ALA A 51 12.15 2.31 -4.00
N PRO A 52 11.58 1.21 -3.47
CA PRO A 52 10.15 0.94 -3.63
C PRO A 52 9.30 2.04 -2.98
N ILE A 53 8.01 2.05 -3.29
CA ILE A 53 7.05 2.92 -2.59
C ILE A 53 7.14 2.61 -1.10
N SER A 54 7.28 3.65 -0.29
CA SER A 54 7.48 3.53 1.16
C SER A 54 6.51 4.43 1.90
N VAL A 55 5.83 3.87 2.89
CA VAL A 55 4.74 4.52 3.64
C VAL A 55 5.15 4.73 5.11
N PRO A 56 4.61 5.76 5.80
CA PRO A 56 4.88 5.94 7.21
C PRO A 56 4.32 4.77 8.03
N VAL A 57 5.07 4.34 9.04
CA VAL A 57 4.66 3.28 9.97
C VAL A 57 4.89 3.74 11.42
N GLY A 58 4.22 3.07 12.37
CA GLY A 58 4.36 3.34 13.80
C GLY A 58 3.07 3.83 14.45
N THR A 59 3.14 4.20 15.72
CA THR A 59 1.96 4.58 16.51
C THR A 59 1.29 5.86 16.02
N GLY A 60 2.05 6.78 15.43
CA GLY A 60 1.53 8.03 14.88
C GLY A 60 0.62 7.86 13.65
N THR A 61 0.55 6.67 13.06
CA THR A 61 -0.40 6.34 11.98
C THR A 61 -1.77 5.92 12.49
N LEU A 62 -1.91 5.61 13.79
CA LEU A 62 -3.18 5.13 14.36
C LEU A 62 -4.22 6.24 14.32
N GLY A 63 -5.42 5.90 13.83
CA GLY A 63 -6.52 6.85 13.68
C GLY A 63 -6.39 7.82 12.50
N ARG A 64 -5.36 7.66 11.66
CA ARG A 64 -5.14 8.47 10.46
C ARG A 64 -5.69 7.78 9.21
N ILE A 65 -6.11 8.56 8.22
CA ILE A 65 -6.46 8.05 6.89
C ILE A 65 -5.35 8.44 5.92
N MET A 66 -4.77 7.44 5.25
CA MET A 66 -3.73 7.63 4.24
C MET A 66 -4.08 6.95 2.93
N ASP A 67 -3.58 7.50 1.83
CA ASP A 67 -3.65 6.84 0.52
C ASP A 67 -2.58 5.74 0.37
N VAL A 68 -2.59 5.07 -0.79
CA VAL A 68 -1.64 3.99 -1.13
C VAL A 68 -0.16 4.45 -1.15
N LEU A 69 0.08 5.76 -1.31
CA LEU A 69 1.41 6.37 -1.32
C LEU A 69 1.83 6.83 0.09
N GLY A 70 1.00 6.59 1.10
CA GLY A 70 1.24 6.98 2.49
C GLY A 70 1.02 8.46 2.77
N ARG A 71 0.30 9.18 1.90
CA ARG A 71 -0.03 10.60 2.07
C ARG A 71 -1.29 10.73 2.91
N PRO A 72 -1.36 11.62 3.91
CA PRO A 72 -2.58 11.82 4.68
C PRO A 72 -3.67 12.45 3.82
N ILE A 73 -4.89 11.92 3.92
CA ILE A 73 -6.09 12.41 3.22
C ILE A 73 -7.22 12.78 4.20
N ASP A 74 -6.90 12.88 5.49
CA ASP A 74 -7.83 13.15 6.59
C ASP A 74 -7.85 14.61 7.06
N GLU A 75 -7.18 15.52 6.36
CA GLU A 75 -7.04 16.94 6.72
C GLU A 75 -6.43 17.21 8.12
N ALA A 76 -5.91 16.19 8.80
CA ALA A 76 -5.34 16.30 10.15
C ALA A 76 -3.84 16.64 10.16
N GLY A 77 -3.35 17.27 9.09
CA GLY A 77 -1.94 17.62 8.92
C GLY A 77 -1.02 16.42 8.65
N PRO A 78 0.31 16.59 8.77
CA PRO A 78 1.28 15.50 8.53
C PRO A 78 1.12 14.33 9.51
N ILE A 79 1.47 13.12 9.06
CA ILE A 79 1.54 11.94 9.93
C ILE A 79 2.89 11.96 10.66
N GLN A 80 2.87 11.92 11.99
CA GLN A 80 4.09 11.78 12.79
C GLN A 80 4.61 10.35 12.66
N HIS A 81 5.87 10.20 12.27
CA HIS A 81 6.50 8.90 12.07
C HIS A 81 8.02 9.02 12.19
N ASP A 82 8.65 7.98 12.74
CA ASP A 82 10.11 7.88 12.85
C ASP A 82 10.70 7.04 11.70
N GLU A 83 9.88 6.18 11.09
CA GLU A 83 10.29 5.25 10.04
C GLU A 83 9.30 5.28 8.87
N LYS A 84 9.81 5.11 7.65
CA LYS A 84 9.04 4.70 6.48
C LYS A 84 9.44 3.29 6.07
N ARG A 85 8.47 2.47 5.71
CA ARG A 85 8.68 1.09 5.30
C ARG A 85 8.24 0.87 3.87
N GLY A 86 9.07 0.18 3.09
CA GLY A 86 8.74 -0.22 1.72
C GLY A 86 7.58 -1.20 1.70
N ILE A 87 6.61 -1.00 0.80
CA ILE A 87 5.41 -1.86 0.71
C ILE A 87 5.72 -3.25 0.15
N HIS A 88 6.82 -3.38 -0.60
CA HIS A 88 7.29 -4.67 -1.10
C HIS A 88 8.31 -5.25 -0.15
N GLN A 89 7.96 -6.37 0.48
CA GLN A 89 8.83 -7.13 1.36
C GLN A 89 8.73 -8.62 1.04
N ALA A 90 9.82 -9.35 1.27
CA ALA A 90 9.77 -10.80 1.20
C ALA A 90 8.83 -11.34 2.29
N ALA A 91 8.14 -12.43 1.99
CA ALA A 91 7.40 -13.16 3.02
C ALA A 91 8.36 -13.70 4.09
N PRO A 92 7.89 -13.89 5.33
CA PRO A 92 8.68 -14.56 6.37
C PRO A 92 9.16 -15.93 5.90
N ARG A 93 10.36 -16.31 6.35
CA ARG A 93 10.94 -17.62 6.04
C ARG A 93 10.16 -18.73 6.74
N PHE A 94 10.29 -19.95 6.22
CA PHE A 94 9.61 -21.12 6.77
C PHE A 94 9.91 -21.36 8.27
N ASP A 95 11.14 -21.11 8.71
CA ASP A 95 11.57 -21.27 10.10
C ASP A 95 11.16 -20.12 11.03
N GLU A 96 10.65 -19.02 10.47
CA GLU A 96 10.04 -17.92 11.21
C GLU A 96 8.52 -18.11 11.38
N LEU A 97 7.93 -19.11 10.69
CA LEU A 97 6.51 -19.39 10.77
C LEU A 97 6.19 -20.12 12.08
N SER A 98 5.35 -19.51 12.89
CA SER A 98 4.76 -20.14 14.07
C SER A 98 3.34 -20.60 13.76
N PRO A 99 3.02 -21.91 13.81
CA PRO A 99 1.65 -22.38 13.67
C PRO A 99 0.85 -21.91 14.90
N SER A 100 -0.16 -21.07 14.68
CA SER A 100 -1.03 -20.63 15.75
C SER A 100 -2.15 -21.64 16.00
N VAL A 101 -2.26 -22.08 17.24
CA VAL A 101 -3.39 -22.89 17.76
C VAL A 101 -4.23 -22.12 18.79
N GLU A 102 -3.83 -20.91 19.14
CA GLU A 102 -4.51 -20.08 20.12
C GLU A 102 -5.78 -19.49 19.49
N LEU A 103 -6.92 -19.60 20.19
CA LEU A 103 -8.17 -19.00 19.74
C LEU A 103 -8.19 -17.50 20.06
N LEU A 104 -8.70 -16.70 19.13
CA LEU A 104 -9.01 -15.29 19.31
C LEU A 104 -10.51 -15.19 19.62
N GLU A 105 -10.85 -14.98 20.89
CA GLU A 105 -12.23 -14.72 21.31
C GLU A 105 -12.71 -13.37 20.78
N THR A 106 -13.84 -13.36 20.08
CA THR A 106 -14.40 -12.14 19.45
C THR A 106 -15.57 -11.55 20.23
N GLY A 107 -16.23 -12.34 21.06
CA GLY A 107 -17.48 -11.99 21.74
C GLY A 107 -18.71 -12.15 20.85
N ILE A 108 -18.56 -12.63 19.61
CA ILE A 108 -19.64 -12.82 18.65
C ILE A 108 -20.02 -14.30 18.64
N LYS A 109 -21.19 -14.64 19.19
CA LYS A 109 -21.64 -16.03 19.40
C LYS A 109 -21.47 -16.96 18.19
N VAL A 110 -21.87 -16.51 16.99
CA VAL A 110 -21.78 -17.35 15.78
C VAL A 110 -20.34 -17.60 15.37
N ILE A 111 -19.45 -16.62 15.56
CA ILE A 111 -18.03 -16.75 15.25
C ILE A 111 -17.39 -17.67 16.31
N ASP A 112 -17.54 -17.34 17.59
CA ASP A 112 -16.85 -18.06 18.66
C ASP A 112 -17.32 -19.52 18.80
N LEU A 113 -18.58 -19.84 18.45
CA LEU A 113 -19.13 -21.20 18.54
C LEU A 113 -18.93 -22.02 17.26
N VAL A 114 -19.16 -21.44 16.07
CA VAL A 114 -19.25 -22.20 14.82
C VAL A 114 -17.98 -22.12 13.99
N CYS A 115 -17.29 -20.97 13.99
CA CYS A 115 -16.09 -20.74 13.20
C CYS A 115 -15.09 -19.87 13.98
N PRO A 116 -14.49 -20.40 15.07
CA PRO A 116 -13.63 -19.61 15.93
C PRO A 116 -12.35 -19.20 15.20
N PHE A 117 -11.88 -17.98 15.46
CA PHE A 117 -10.69 -17.44 14.79
C PHE A 117 -9.41 -17.91 15.47
N ALA A 118 -8.41 -18.30 14.68
CA ALA A 118 -7.06 -18.52 15.19
C ALA A 118 -6.34 -17.17 15.31
N LYS A 119 -5.81 -16.87 16.50
CA LYS A 119 -5.08 -15.62 16.77
C LYS A 119 -3.80 -15.57 15.93
N GLY A 120 -3.61 -14.49 15.17
CA GLY A 120 -2.49 -14.38 14.23
C GLY A 120 -2.65 -15.24 12.96
N GLY A 121 -3.78 -15.92 12.80
CA GLY A 121 -4.17 -16.61 11.57
C GLY A 121 -4.77 -15.65 10.52
N LYS A 122 -5.18 -16.22 9.38
CA LYS A 122 -5.89 -15.51 8.31
C LYS A 122 -7.36 -15.89 8.36
N VAL A 123 -8.24 -14.90 8.29
CA VAL A 123 -9.70 -15.07 8.31
C VAL A 123 -10.28 -14.49 7.02
N GLY A 124 -11.13 -15.27 6.34
CA GLY A 124 -11.87 -14.80 5.16
C GLY A 124 -13.31 -14.47 5.54
N LEU A 125 -13.77 -13.27 5.19
CA LEU A 125 -15.16 -12.85 5.31
C LEU A 125 -15.78 -12.85 3.91
N PHE A 126 -16.68 -13.79 3.64
CA PHE A 126 -17.36 -13.92 2.35
C PHE A 126 -18.79 -13.42 2.47
N GLY A 127 -19.11 -12.38 1.72
CA GLY A 127 -20.42 -11.74 1.73
C GLY A 127 -20.79 -11.14 0.37
N GLY A 128 -22.09 -10.87 0.19
CA GLY A 128 -22.61 -10.12 -0.96
C GLY A 128 -22.87 -8.65 -0.62
N ALA A 129 -23.48 -7.90 -1.55
CA ALA A 129 -23.89 -6.53 -1.27
C ALA A 129 -25.05 -6.50 -0.24
N GLY A 130 -24.92 -5.68 0.80
CA GLY A 130 -25.98 -5.42 1.79
C GLY A 130 -26.12 -6.46 2.91
N VAL A 131 -25.13 -7.35 3.11
CA VAL A 131 -25.20 -8.40 4.14
C VAL A 131 -24.61 -8.00 5.50
N GLY A 132 -24.21 -6.73 5.66
CA GLY A 132 -23.54 -6.20 6.84
C GLY A 132 -22.13 -5.74 6.51
#